data_AF-A0AB39NFT0-F1
#
_entry.id   AF-A0AB39NFT0-F1
#
_cell.length_a   1.000
_cell.length_b   1.000
_cell.length_c   1.000
_cell.angle_alpha   90.00
_cell.angle_beta   90.00
_cell.angle_gamma   90.00
#
_symmetry.space_group_name_H-M   'P 1'
#
loop_
_entity.id
_entity.type
_entity.pdbx_description
1 polymer ?
#
loop_
_entity_poly.entity_id
_entity_poly.type
_entity_poly.pdbx_seq_one_letter_code
_entity_poly.pdbx_strand_id
1 'polypeptide(L)'
;MLFVAPLVMPFVGLVHAVAHIVPADHLARLTARHVRGPVWAWHLVCTVALALVWAVLAGLLWGWPFTTTAALLAALGVMPVLGLGYLRRRARVKGRPQGFWAVWLPSLFASVTLFLVVFVGGVLGTLTGLVGYQPPVLSAGQLTGVWRGADGTALRLEPGGKAELTKLPTESESESESGDRLADPPYTVCDGTGNWSTGKFGDREAVVVRLESGCGRQTYWKIGGTEGAPELFAQFGDPDAGEVWILVRD
;
A
#
# COMPACT_ATOMS: atom_id res chain seq x y z
N MET A 1 -4.77 3.10 12.96
CA MET A 1 -3.33 3.17 12.61
C MET A 1 -2.75 4.61 12.58
N LEU A 2 -3.55 5.67 12.39
CA LEU A 2 -3.08 7.08 12.34
C LEU A 2 -2.45 7.63 13.64
N PHE A 3 -2.79 7.08 14.82
CA PHE A 3 -2.28 7.57 16.11
C PHE A 3 -0.80 7.27 16.37
N VAL A 4 -0.20 6.29 15.66
CA VAL A 4 1.20 5.90 15.86
C VAL A 4 2.16 6.66 14.92
N ALA A 5 1.64 7.20 13.82
CA ALA A 5 2.41 7.93 12.81
C ALA A 5 3.27 9.10 13.35
N PRO A 6 2.79 9.99 14.24
CA PRO A 6 3.61 11.07 14.77
C PRO A 6 4.75 10.56 15.68
N LEU A 7 4.61 9.38 16.27
CA LEU A 7 5.66 8.76 17.08
C LEU A 7 6.74 8.10 16.20
N VAL A 8 6.34 7.48 15.09
CA VAL A 8 7.25 6.71 14.21
C VAL A 8 8.02 7.63 13.25
N MET A 9 7.40 8.71 12.78
CA MET A 9 8.01 9.70 11.87
C MET A 9 9.40 10.21 12.30
N PRO A 10 9.65 10.63 13.56
CA PRO A 10 10.98 11.08 13.97
C PRO A 10 12.02 9.97 13.93
N PHE A 11 11.65 8.71 14.24
CA PHE A 11 12.57 7.57 14.11
C PHE A 11 12.89 7.27 12.65
N VAL A 12 11.89 7.31 11.76
CA VAL A 12 12.09 7.13 10.31
C VAL A 12 12.99 8.23 9.74
N GLY A 13 12.78 9.49 10.16
CA GLY A 13 13.64 10.61 9.79
C GLY A 13 15.07 10.45 10.30
N LEU A 14 15.26 9.96 11.53
CA LEU A 14 16.58 9.67 12.09
C LEU A 14 17.28 8.55 11.34
N VAL A 15 16.57 7.44 11.05
CA VAL A 15 17.10 6.33 10.27
C VAL A 15 17.50 6.79 8.86
N HIS A 16 16.67 7.62 8.20
CA HIS A 16 17.03 8.19 6.91
C HIS A 16 18.28 9.09 7.00
N ALA A 17 18.39 9.92 8.04
CA ALA A 17 19.57 10.75 8.25
C ALA A 17 20.84 9.91 8.43
N VAL A 18 20.79 8.85 9.24
CA VAL A 18 21.93 7.98 9.54
C VAL A 18 22.29 7.08 8.36
N ALA A 19 21.30 6.50 7.68
CA ALA A 19 21.51 5.56 6.58
C ALA A 19 21.78 6.23 5.23
N HIS A 20 21.38 7.49 5.07
CA HIS A 20 21.43 8.18 3.78
C HIS A 20 22.29 9.45 3.79
N ILE A 21 22.10 10.33 4.77
CA ILE A 21 22.75 11.65 4.78
C ILE A 21 24.18 11.57 5.32
N VAL A 22 24.40 10.87 6.43
CA VAL A 22 25.73 10.72 7.05
C VAL A 22 26.75 10.02 6.12
N PRO A 23 26.41 8.89 5.45
CA PRO A 23 27.35 8.23 4.56
C PRO A 23 27.66 9.07 3.32
N ALA A 24 26.65 9.79 2.79
CA ALA A 24 26.83 10.68 1.66
C ALA A 24 27.75 11.87 2.00
N ASP A 25 27.64 12.47 3.19
CA ASP A 25 28.56 13.52 3.66
C ASP A 25 29.99 12.99 3.83
N HIS A 26 30.15 11.79 4.40
CA HIS A 26 31.46 11.17 4.56
C HIS A 26 32.13 10.87 3.22
N LEU A 27 31.39 10.25 2.29
CA LEU A 27 31.85 9.97 0.92
C LEU A 27 32.21 11.25 0.16
N ALA A 28 31.38 12.29 0.29
CA ALA A 28 31.61 13.57 -0.38
C ALA A 28 32.85 14.29 0.15
N ARG A 29 33.15 14.21 1.46
CA ARG A 29 34.38 14.76 2.03
C ARG A 29 35.62 13.98 1.60
N LEU A 30 35.54 12.66 1.54
CA LEU A 30 36.64 11.81 1.05
C LEU A 30 36.96 12.10 -0.41
N THR A 31 35.93 12.16 -1.26
CA THR A 31 36.10 12.47 -2.70
C THR A 31 36.56 13.89 -2.94
N ALA A 32 36.04 14.88 -2.21
CA ALA A 32 36.52 16.26 -2.32
C ALA A 32 38.00 16.42 -1.95
N ARG A 33 38.52 15.59 -1.01
CA ARG A 33 39.95 15.54 -0.66
C ARG A 33 40.82 14.94 -1.76
N HIS A 34 40.31 13.94 -2.48
CA HIS A 34 41.06 13.22 -3.51
C HIS A 34 40.98 13.86 -4.90
N VAL A 35 39.81 14.39 -5.28
CA VAL A 35 39.50 14.70 -6.69
C VAL A 35 39.45 16.21 -6.97
N ARG A 36 39.79 17.07 -6.00
CA ARG A 36 39.73 18.56 -6.10
C ARG A 36 38.41 19.06 -6.73
N GLY A 37 37.45 19.42 -5.87
CA GLY A 37 36.21 20.04 -6.35
C GLY A 37 35.41 20.68 -5.23
N PRO A 38 34.37 21.46 -5.57
CA PRO A 38 33.52 22.07 -4.58
C PRO A 38 32.76 21.00 -3.79
N VAL A 39 32.92 21.00 -2.47
CA VAL A 39 32.36 20.00 -1.55
C VAL A 39 30.85 19.81 -1.75
N TRP A 40 30.10 20.88 -2.06
CA TRP A 40 28.65 20.81 -2.28
C TRP A 40 28.26 19.97 -3.51
N ALA A 41 29.07 19.97 -4.58
CA ALA A 41 28.81 19.16 -5.76
C ALA A 41 29.00 17.67 -5.45
N TRP A 42 30.05 17.34 -4.70
CA TRP A 42 30.28 15.96 -4.25
C TRP A 42 29.18 15.46 -3.32
N HIS A 43 28.60 16.32 -2.49
CA HIS A 43 27.44 15.94 -1.67
C HIS A 43 26.25 15.54 -2.53
N LEU A 44 25.92 16.33 -3.56
CA LEU A 44 24.82 16.02 -4.49
C LEU A 44 25.05 14.72 -5.26
N VAL A 45 26.27 14.52 -5.76
CA VAL A 45 26.62 13.29 -6.49
C VAL A 45 26.52 12.07 -5.57
N CYS A 46 27.07 12.14 -4.36
CA CYS A 46 27.03 11.03 -3.41
C CYS A 46 25.62 10.74 -2.90
N THR A 47 24.77 11.74 -2.67
CA THR A 47 23.37 11.51 -2.27
C THR A 47 22.58 10.84 -3.39
N VAL A 48 22.73 11.29 -4.64
CA VAL A 48 22.05 10.67 -5.79
C VAL A 48 22.55 9.24 -6.02
N ALA A 49 23.86 9.00 -5.94
CA ALA A 49 24.43 7.66 -6.09
C ALA A 49 23.89 6.71 -5.01
N LEU A 50 23.82 7.16 -3.76
CA LEU A 50 23.28 6.36 -2.67
C LEU A 50 21.78 6.10 -2.82
N ALA A 51 21.01 7.06 -3.37
CA ALA A 51 19.58 6.88 -3.66
C ALA A 51 19.35 5.80 -4.72
N LEU A 52 20.20 5.72 -5.75
CA LEU A 52 20.14 4.66 -6.75
C LEU A 52 20.43 3.29 -6.14
N VAL A 53 21.45 3.16 -5.28
CA VAL A 53 21.78 1.90 -4.59
C VAL A 53 20.59 1.40 -3.76
N TRP A 54 19.97 2.28 -2.98
CA TRP A 54 18.80 1.93 -2.18
C TRP A 54 17.58 1.58 -3.03
N ALA A 55 17.38 2.25 -4.17
CA ALA A 55 16.29 1.93 -5.09
C ALA A 55 16.47 0.54 -5.74
N VAL A 56 17.70 0.15 -6.09
CA VAL A 56 18.00 -1.22 -6.55
C VAL A 56 17.67 -2.23 -5.44
N LEU A 57 18.11 -1.97 -4.22
CA LEU A 57 17.84 -2.87 -3.09
C LEU A 57 16.34 -3.01 -2.81
N ALA A 58 15.59 -1.89 -2.88
CA ALA A 58 14.15 -1.89 -2.68
C ALA A 58 13.39 -2.66 -3.78
N GLY A 59 13.83 -2.53 -5.03
CA GLY A 59 13.31 -3.31 -6.14
C GLY A 59 13.56 -4.81 -5.98
N LEU A 60 14.77 -5.20 -5.54
CA LEU A 60 15.14 -6.61 -5.35
C LEU A 60 14.42 -7.28 -4.17
N LEU A 61 14.25 -6.56 -3.05
CA LEU A 61 13.70 -7.13 -1.81
C LEU A 61 12.18 -7.03 -1.71
N TRP A 62 11.58 -5.98 -2.29
CA TRP A 62 10.14 -5.67 -2.13
C TRP A 62 9.40 -5.45 -3.45
N GLY A 63 10.05 -5.60 -4.61
CA GLY A 63 9.40 -5.45 -5.91
C GLY A 63 8.98 -4.01 -6.25
N TRP A 64 9.54 -3.01 -5.56
CA TRP A 64 9.13 -1.62 -5.74
C TRP A 64 9.59 -1.04 -7.09
N PRO A 65 8.80 -0.12 -7.68
CA PRO A 65 9.15 0.51 -8.95
C PRO A 65 10.40 1.39 -8.79
N PHE A 66 11.50 0.98 -9.43
CA PHE A 66 12.82 1.61 -9.31
C PHE A 66 12.80 3.12 -9.57
N THR A 67 12.12 3.57 -10.62
CA THR A 67 12.07 4.98 -11.01
C THR A 67 11.43 5.86 -9.94
N THR A 68 10.30 5.42 -9.39
CA THR A 68 9.58 6.11 -8.32
C THR A 68 10.40 6.13 -7.04
N THR A 69 10.98 5.00 -6.64
CA THR A 69 11.80 4.89 -5.43
C THR A 69 13.08 5.73 -5.52
N ALA A 70 13.79 5.67 -6.64
CA ALA A 70 15.00 6.45 -6.87
C ALA A 70 14.71 7.96 -6.85
N ALA A 71 13.63 8.40 -7.51
CA ALA A 71 13.23 9.80 -7.54
C ALA A 71 12.88 10.33 -6.15
N LEU A 72 12.13 9.55 -5.36
CA LEU A 72 11.76 9.91 -3.99
C LEU A 72 12.98 10.02 -3.07
N LEU A 73 13.85 9.01 -3.08
CA LEU A 73 15.06 9.01 -2.25
C LEU A 73 16.02 10.13 -2.65
N ALA A 74 16.20 10.38 -3.94
CA ALA A 74 17.03 11.47 -4.44
C ALA A 74 16.45 12.83 -4.03
N ALA A 75 15.14 13.05 -4.15
CA ALA A 75 14.48 14.29 -3.73
C ALA A 75 14.66 14.54 -2.23
N LEU A 76 14.46 13.51 -1.40
CA LEU A 76 14.63 13.56 0.05
C LEU A 76 16.08 13.86 0.48
N GLY A 77 17.07 13.34 -0.25
CA GLY A 77 18.49 13.60 0.02
C GLY A 77 19.00 14.95 -0.51
N VAL A 78 18.54 15.38 -1.68
CA VAL A 78 19.02 16.60 -2.37
C VAL A 78 18.46 17.89 -1.74
N MET A 79 17.19 17.90 -1.35
CA MET A 79 16.55 19.09 -0.78
C MET A 79 17.26 19.64 0.47
N PRO A 80 17.59 18.80 1.48
CA PRO A 80 18.30 19.26 2.68
C PRO A 80 19.67 19.85 2.36
N VAL A 81 20.41 19.26 1.42
CA VAL A 81 21.75 19.71 1.00
C VAL A 81 21.68 21.09 0.34
N LEU A 82 20.72 21.29 -0.57
CA LEU A 82 20.49 22.59 -1.22
C LEU A 82 19.98 23.64 -0.23
N GLY A 83 19.09 23.27 0.69
CA GLY A 83 18.60 24.16 1.76
C GLY A 83 19.73 24.64 2.66
N LEU A 84 20.63 23.74 3.09
CA LEU A 84 21.80 24.10 3.89
C LEU A 84 22.79 24.98 3.11
N GLY A 85 23.01 24.68 1.82
CA GLY A 85 23.86 25.47 0.95
C GLY A 85 23.33 26.90 0.79
N TYR A 86 22.03 27.05 0.57
CA TYR A 86 21.35 28.34 0.48
C TYR A 86 21.45 29.14 1.78
N LEU A 87 21.17 28.52 2.94
CA LEU A 87 21.25 29.18 4.24
C LEU A 87 22.69 29.64 4.56
N ARG A 88 23.69 28.79 4.30
CA ARG A 88 25.11 29.13 4.50
C ARG A 88 25.57 30.25 3.56
N ARG A 89 25.11 30.28 2.31
CA ARG A 89 25.41 31.37 1.36
C ARG A 89 24.76 32.67 1.84
N ARG A 90 23.51 32.63 2.29
CA ARG A 90 22.78 33.80 2.80
C ARG A 90 23.40 34.36 4.08
N ALA A 91 23.86 33.49 4.99
CA ALA A 91 24.57 33.90 6.20
C ALA A 91 25.89 34.61 5.87
N ARG A 92 26.66 34.10 4.90
CA ARG A 92 27.89 34.74 4.42
C ARG A 92 27.64 36.11 3.79
N VAL A 93 26.59 36.26 2.99
CA VAL A 93 26.26 37.53 2.31
C VAL A 93 25.76 38.60 3.30
N LYS A 94 25.02 38.20 4.34
CA LYS A 94 24.48 39.15 5.34
C LYS A 94 25.42 39.48 6.51
N GLY A 95 26.57 38.80 6.64
CA GLY A 95 27.57 39.07 7.69
C GLY A 95 27.07 38.90 9.14
N ARG A 96 25.90 38.28 9.35
CA ARG A 96 25.30 38.12 10.69
C ARG A 96 25.68 36.76 11.29
N PRO A 97 26.13 36.70 12.56
CA PRO A 97 26.28 35.42 13.24
C PRO A 97 24.91 34.74 13.28
N GLN A 98 24.85 33.50 12.77
CA GLN A 98 23.63 32.70 12.82
C GLN A 98 23.38 32.31 14.28
N GLY A 99 22.60 33.12 14.99
CA GLY A 99 22.06 32.74 16.29
C GLY A 99 21.22 31.48 16.14
N PHE A 100 21.14 30.67 17.19
CA PHE A 100 20.35 29.43 17.28
C PHE A 100 18.98 29.55 16.58
N TRP A 101 18.24 30.63 16.87
CA TRP A 101 16.93 30.93 16.27
C TRP A 101 16.91 31.09 14.75
N ALA A 102 18.00 31.53 14.12
CA ALA A 102 18.08 31.73 12.67
C ALA A 102 18.13 30.40 11.87
N VAL A 103 18.42 29.28 12.53
CA VAL A 103 18.40 27.93 11.94
C VAL A 103 17.12 27.19 12.32
N TRP A 104 16.67 27.35 13.57
CA TRP A 104 15.48 26.68 14.08
C TRP A 104 14.18 27.19 13.48
N LEU A 105 14.01 28.51 13.27
CA LEU A 105 12.78 29.07 12.67
C LEU A 105 12.54 28.55 11.24
N PRO A 106 13.52 28.59 10.32
CA PRO A 106 13.34 28.02 8.98
C PRO A 106 13.08 26.50 9.01
N SER A 107 13.74 25.77 9.92
CA SER A 107 13.55 24.33 10.07
C SER A 107 12.15 23.99 10.60
N LEU A 108 11.64 24.76 11.55
CA LEU A 108 10.28 24.65 12.07
C LEU A 108 9.27 24.92 10.95
N PHE A 109 9.43 26.01 10.20
CA PHE A 109 8.57 26.32 9.07
C PHE A 109 8.62 25.24 7.99
N ALA A 110 9.80 24.76 7.61
CA ALA A 110 9.94 23.68 6.64
C ALA A 110 9.27 22.39 7.11
N SER A 111 9.41 22.05 8.40
CA SER A 111 8.79 20.86 9.00
C SER A 111 7.27 20.97 9.04
N VAL A 112 6.74 22.13 9.44
CA VAL A 112 5.30 22.41 9.46
C VAL A 112 4.71 22.43 8.05
N THR A 113 5.39 23.05 7.08
CA THR A 113 4.96 23.06 5.68
C THR A 113 4.96 21.66 5.10
N LEU A 114 6.02 20.87 5.32
CA LEU A 114 6.07 19.49 4.85
C LEU A 114 4.97 18.64 5.50
N PHE A 115 4.75 18.78 6.81
CA PHE A 115 3.67 18.12 7.51
C PHE A 115 2.30 18.48 6.91
N LEU A 116 2.03 19.76 6.66
CA LEU A 116 0.78 20.20 6.05
C LEU A 116 0.61 19.65 4.63
N VAL A 117 1.67 19.65 3.83
CA VAL A 117 1.63 19.08 2.46
C VAL A 117 1.34 17.58 2.49
N VAL A 118 2.01 16.83 3.37
CA VAL A 118 1.79 15.38 3.49
C VAL A 118 0.41 15.08 4.08
N PHE A 119 -0.02 15.83 5.10
CA PHE A 119 -1.32 15.64 5.73
C PHE A 119 -2.47 15.99 4.79
N VAL A 120 -2.45 17.18 4.18
CA VAL A 120 -3.47 17.61 3.22
C VAL A 120 -3.43 16.74 1.97
N GLY A 121 -2.24 16.43 1.45
CA GLY A 121 -2.08 15.53 0.30
C GLY A 121 -2.58 14.11 0.58
N GLY A 122 -2.32 13.58 1.78
CA GLY A 122 -2.83 12.29 2.23
C GLY A 122 -4.36 12.30 2.37
N VAL A 123 -4.92 13.29 3.07
CA VAL A 123 -6.38 13.44 3.23
C VAL A 123 -7.08 13.61 1.89
N LEU A 124 -6.57 14.50 1.02
CA LEU A 124 -7.11 14.68 -0.32
C LEU A 124 -6.98 13.40 -1.15
N GLY A 125 -5.83 12.72 -1.09
CA GLY A 125 -5.62 11.45 -1.79
C GLY A 125 -6.59 10.35 -1.35
N THR A 126 -6.94 10.30 -0.06
CA THR A 126 -7.96 9.37 0.49
C THR A 126 -9.37 9.77 0.08
N LEU A 127 -9.74 11.05 0.21
CA LEU A 127 -11.11 11.53 -0.08
C LEU A 127 -11.44 11.50 -1.57
N THR A 128 -10.46 11.74 -2.43
CA THR A 128 -10.66 11.77 -3.89
C THR A 128 -10.50 10.39 -4.53
N GLY A 129 -10.07 9.37 -3.78
CA GLY A 129 -9.75 8.06 -4.33
C GLY A 129 -8.52 8.06 -5.25
N LEU A 130 -7.72 9.14 -5.28
CA LEU A 130 -6.47 9.22 -6.05
C LEU A 130 -5.40 8.22 -5.57
N VAL A 131 -5.52 7.77 -4.31
CA VAL A 131 -4.76 6.63 -3.74
C VAL A 131 -5.69 5.45 -3.49
N GLY A 132 -6.80 5.39 -4.22
CA GLY A 132 -7.81 4.34 -4.10
C GLY A 132 -7.22 3.00 -4.47
N TYR A 133 -7.42 2.02 -3.61
CA TYR A 133 -7.09 0.64 -3.94
C TYR A 133 -7.90 0.22 -5.17
N GLN A 134 -7.19 -0.17 -6.24
CA GLN A 134 -7.80 -0.71 -7.44
C GLN A 134 -7.70 -2.24 -7.38
N PRO A 135 -8.83 -2.97 -7.26
CA PRO A 135 -8.81 -4.43 -7.25
C PRO A 135 -8.21 -4.99 -8.54
N PRO A 136 -7.55 -6.17 -8.48
CA PRO A 136 -7.04 -6.81 -9.68
C PRO A 136 -8.20 -7.19 -10.60
N VAL A 137 -8.01 -6.97 -11.90
CA VAL A 137 -8.94 -7.41 -12.94
C VAL A 137 -8.49 -8.78 -13.44
N LEU A 138 -9.31 -9.79 -13.22
CA LEU A 138 -8.98 -11.17 -13.56
C LEU A 138 -9.86 -11.64 -14.72
N SER A 139 -9.24 -12.17 -15.77
CA SER A 139 -9.96 -12.87 -16.82
C SER A 139 -10.60 -14.15 -16.29
N ALA A 140 -11.64 -14.65 -16.97
CA ALA A 140 -12.26 -15.92 -16.61
C ALA A 140 -11.25 -17.08 -16.51
N GLY A 141 -10.23 -17.11 -17.37
CA GLY A 141 -9.17 -18.12 -17.32
C GLY A 141 -8.18 -17.95 -16.16
N GLN A 142 -8.06 -16.76 -15.59
CA GLN A 142 -7.28 -16.53 -14.36
C GLN A 142 -8.08 -16.87 -13.10
N LEU A 143 -9.41 -16.77 -13.18
CA LEU A 143 -10.32 -17.16 -12.10
C LEU A 143 -10.42 -18.67 -11.93
N THR A 144 -10.18 -19.46 -12.99
CA THR A 144 -10.18 -20.92 -12.87
C THR A 144 -9.02 -21.42 -12.00
N GLY A 145 -9.27 -22.52 -11.29
CA GLY A 145 -8.36 -23.09 -10.31
C GLY A 145 -9.05 -23.40 -8.98
N VAL A 146 -8.25 -23.67 -7.95
CA VAL A 146 -8.73 -23.92 -6.59
C VAL A 146 -8.43 -22.69 -5.74
N TRP A 147 -9.45 -22.23 -5.03
CA TRP A 147 -9.38 -21.12 -4.07
C TRP A 147 -9.60 -21.67 -2.67
N ARG A 148 -8.70 -21.43 -1.73
CA ARG A 148 -8.75 -21.99 -0.37
C ARG A 148 -8.88 -20.94 0.71
N GLY A 149 -9.72 -21.24 1.70
CA GLY A 149 -9.80 -20.52 2.97
C GLY A 149 -8.99 -21.20 4.07
N ALA A 150 -8.91 -20.55 5.23
CA ALA A 150 -8.11 -21.02 6.37
C ALA A 150 -8.61 -22.37 6.96
N ASP A 151 -9.92 -22.65 6.91
CA ASP A 151 -10.56 -23.76 7.64
C ASP A 151 -10.85 -24.99 6.77
N GLY A 152 -10.04 -25.19 5.72
CA GLY A 152 -10.27 -26.27 4.75
C GLY A 152 -11.42 -25.99 3.79
N THR A 153 -11.96 -24.77 3.80
CA THR A 153 -12.87 -24.27 2.78
C THR A 153 -12.16 -24.25 1.43
N ALA A 154 -12.80 -24.77 0.40
CA ALA A 154 -12.29 -24.74 -0.95
C ALA A 154 -13.40 -24.46 -1.97
N LEU A 155 -13.07 -23.63 -2.95
CA LEU A 155 -13.90 -23.34 -4.12
C LEU A 155 -13.06 -23.61 -5.36
N ARG A 156 -13.45 -24.64 -6.12
CA ARG A 156 -12.82 -24.98 -7.39
C ARG A 156 -13.68 -24.43 -8.52
N LEU A 157 -13.10 -23.55 -9.32
CA LEU A 157 -13.73 -22.94 -10.49
C LEU A 157 -13.18 -23.60 -11.75
N GLU A 158 -14.03 -24.36 -12.44
CA GLU A 158 -13.66 -25.03 -13.68
C GLU A 158 -13.87 -24.14 -14.90
N PRO A 159 -13.06 -24.32 -15.96
CA PRO A 159 -13.36 -23.74 -17.27
C PRO A 159 -14.77 -24.13 -17.74
N GLY A 160 -15.52 -23.16 -18.28
CA GLY A 160 -16.89 -23.41 -18.74
C GLY A 160 -17.98 -23.21 -17.67
N GLY A 161 -17.61 -22.72 -16.49
CA GLY A 161 -18.58 -22.21 -15.52
C GLY A 161 -19.09 -23.24 -14.51
N LYS A 162 -18.46 -24.40 -14.36
CA LYS A 162 -18.78 -25.35 -13.28
C LYS A 162 -17.97 -25.04 -12.02
N ALA A 163 -18.61 -25.18 -10.85
CA ALA A 163 -17.98 -24.95 -9.56
C ALA A 163 -18.13 -26.19 -8.66
N GLU A 164 -17.07 -26.51 -7.92
CA GLU A 164 -17.10 -27.50 -6.84
C GLU A 164 -16.77 -26.80 -5.53
N LEU A 165 -17.57 -27.08 -4.50
CA LEU A 165 -17.54 -26.41 -3.22
C LEU A 165 -17.24 -27.42 -2.12
N THR A 166 -16.37 -27.04 -1.20
CA THR A 166 -16.09 -27.78 0.02
C THR A 166 -16.11 -26.82 1.19
N LYS A 167 -17.03 -27.03 2.13
CA LYS A 167 -17.24 -26.18 3.32
C LYS A 167 -17.30 -24.68 2.99
N LEU A 168 -17.97 -24.32 1.89
CA LEU A 168 -18.06 -22.94 1.44
C LEU A 168 -19.24 -22.24 2.11
N PRO A 169 -19.06 -21.09 2.76
CA PRO A 169 -20.18 -20.32 3.26
C PRO A 169 -20.98 -19.70 2.10
N THR A 170 -22.29 -19.79 2.19
CA THR A 170 -23.26 -19.24 1.24
C THR A 170 -24.31 -18.41 1.95
N GLU A 171 -24.93 -17.47 1.24
CA GLU A 171 -26.07 -16.71 1.77
C GLU A 171 -27.19 -17.66 2.21
N SER A 172 -27.69 -17.50 3.44
CA SER A 172 -28.74 -18.39 3.98
C SER A 172 -30.06 -18.29 3.20
N GLU A 173 -30.80 -19.40 3.10
CA GLU A 173 -32.12 -19.39 2.44
C GLU A 173 -33.20 -18.61 3.24
N SER A 174 -33.02 -18.47 4.56
CA SER A 174 -33.94 -17.78 5.48
C SER A 174 -34.02 -16.26 5.27
N GLU A 175 -33.20 -15.67 4.39
CA GLU A 175 -33.36 -14.29 3.94
C GLU A 175 -34.55 -14.10 2.97
N SER A 176 -35.65 -14.83 3.16
CA SER A 176 -36.91 -14.61 2.45
C SER A 176 -37.88 -13.81 3.32
N GLU A 177 -38.21 -12.61 2.83
CA GLU A 177 -39.28 -11.68 3.23
C GLU A 177 -39.09 -10.72 4.42
N SER A 178 -38.28 -10.99 5.44
CA SER A 178 -38.09 -10.03 6.57
C SER A 178 -36.78 -9.24 6.56
N GLY A 179 -35.82 -9.56 5.70
CA GLY A 179 -34.54 -8.81 5.61
C GLY A 179 -33.68 -8.91 6.88
N ASP A 180 -33.86 -9.97 7.67
CA ASP A 180 -33.08 -10.18 8.89
C ASP A 180 -31.66 -10.66 8.56
N ARG A 181 -30.78 -9.71 8.23
CA ARG A 181 -29.31 -9.91 8.16
C ARG A 181 -28.67 -10.28 9.52
N LEU A 182 -29.49 -10.46 10.55
CA LEU A 182 -29.11 -10.82 11.92
C LEU A 182 -29.32 -12.31 12.23
N ALA A 183 -29.57 -13.17 11.23
CA ALA A 183 -29.53 -14.61 11.44
C ALA A 183 -28.18 -15.03 12.04
N ASP A 184 -28.19 -15.93 13.01
CA ASP A 184 -26.99 -16.45 13.68
C ASP A 184 -26.92 -17.98 13.48
N PRO A 185 -25.99 -18.50 12.65
CA PRO A 185 -25.01 -17.75 11.86
C PRO A 185 -25.65 -17.10 10.61
N PRO A 186 -25.06 -16.00 10.08
CA PRO A 186 -25.63 -15.26 8.94
C PRO A 186 -25.37 -15.93 7.58
N TYR A 187 -24.92 -17.19 7.58
CA TYR A 187 -24.58 -17.96 6.40
C TYR A 187 -24.87 -19.45 6.62
N THR A 188 -24.92 -20.21 5.53
CA THR A 188 -24.98 -21.66 5.55
C THR A 188 -23.70 -22.22 4.95
N VAL A 189 -23.08 -23.22 5.58
CA VAL A 189 -21.87 -23.86 5.06
C VAL A 189 -22.27 -25.03 4.18
N CYS A 190 -21.80 -25.01 2.93
CA CYS A 190 -22.24 -25.92 1.89
C CYS A 190 -21.09 -26.70 1.23
N ASP A 191 -21.39 -27.95 0.91
CA ASP A 191 -20.59 -28.83 0.06
C ASP A 191 -21.40 -29.15 -1.20
N GLY A 192 -20.73 -29.36 -2.33
CA GLY A 192 -21.37 -29.88 -3.55
C GLY A 192 -20.93 -29.22 -4.83
N THR A 193 -21.78 -29.30 -5.85
CA THR A 193 -21.54 -28.73 -7.19
C THR A 193 -22.47 -27.59 -7.51
N GLY A 194 -22.00 -26.70 -8.36
CA GLY A 194 -22.72 -25.53 -8.79
C GLY A 194 -22.20 -25.00 -10.12
N ASN A 195 -22.68 -23.81 -10.47
CA ASN A 195 -22.19 -23.05 -11.58
C ASN A 195 -21.64 -21.72 -11.10
N TRP A 196 -20.63 -21.20 -11.80
CA TRP A 196 -20.06 -19.88 -11.55
C TRP A 196 -20.05 -19.03 -12.81
N SER A 197 -20.10 -17.72 -12.61
CA SER A 197 -19.92 -16.73 -13.66
C SER A 197 -19.24 -15.49 -13.11
N THR A 198 -18.67 -14.68 -13.99
CA THR A 198 -18.21 -13.33 -13.65
C THR A 198 -19.40 -12.38 -13.57
N GLY A 199 -19.45 -11.55 -12.54
CA GLY A 199 -20.48 -10.54 -12.35
C GLY A 199 -19.91 -9.31 -11.65
N LYS A 200 -20.83 -8.47 -11.15
CA LYS A 200 -20.50 -7.29 -10.36
C LYS A 200 -21.34 -7.26 -9.11
N PHE A 201 -20.73 -6.81 -8.02
CA PHE A 201 -21.42 -6.48 -6.78
C PHE A 201 -21.14 -5.02 -6.44
N GLY A 202 -22.13 -4.15 -6.63
CA GLY A 202 -21.91 -2.71 -6.64
C GLY A 202 -21.02 -2.28 -7.81
N ASP A 203 -19.92 -1.61 -7.51
CA ASP A 203 -18.90 -1.14 -8.45
C ASP A 203 -17.75 -2.14 -8.67
N ARG A 204 -17.74 -3.26 -7.93
CA ARG A 204 -16.62 -4.21 -7.89
C ARG A 204 -16.90 -5.48 -8.69
N GLU A 205 -15.88 -6.00 -9.36
CA GLU A 205 -15.94 -7.32 -10.00
C GLU A 205 -16.06 -8.45 -8.96
N ALA A 206 -16.86 -9.45 -9.30
CA ALA A 206 -17.16 -10.58 -8.42
C ALA A 206 -17.31 -11.88 -9.20
N VAL A 207 -17.04 -13.00 -8.53
CA VAL A 207 -17.44 -14.34 -8.95
C VAL A 207 -18.78 -14.65 -8.31
N VAL A 208 -19.79 -14.90 -9.15
CA VAL A 208 -21.12 -15.31 -8.70
C VAL A 208 -21.16 -16.82 -8.69
N VAL A 209 -21.36 -17.43 -7.53
CA VAL A 209 -21.47 -18.89 -7.38
C VAL A 209 -22.91 -19.25 -7.04
N ARG A 210 -23.48 -20.19 -7.79
CA ARG A 210 -24.83 -20.71 -7.58
C ARG A 210 -24.78 -22.22 -7.47
N LEU A 211 -25.23 -22.75 -6.35
CA LEU A 211 -25.29 -24.20 -6.14
C LEU A 211 -26.47 -24.80 -6.91
N GLU A 212 -26.31 -26.06 -7.33
CA GLU A 212 -27.39 -26.84 -7.95
C GLU A 212 -28.32 -27.45 -6.90
N SER A 213 -27.78 -27.81 -5.73
CA SER A 213 -28.53 -28.22 -4.55
C SER A 213 -28.96 -27.00 -3.73
N GLY A 214 -30.15 -27.04 -3.12
CA GLY A 214 -30.70 -25.99 -2.24
C GLY A 214 -29.98 -25.81 -0.90
N CYS A 215 -28.65 -25.72 -0.93
CA CYS A 215 -27.84 -25.33 0.21
C CYS A 215 -27.48 -23.85 0.02
N GLY A 216 -28.25 -22.98 0.66
CA GLY A 216 -28.10 -21.54 0.54
C GLY A 216 -28.38 -20.97 -0.85
N ARG A 217 -28.22 -19.66 -0.98
CA ARG A 217 -28.51 -18.88 -2.18
C ARG A 217 -27.24 -18.61 -2.99
N GLN A 218 -27.43 -17.96 -4.15
CA GLN A 218 -26.30 -17.45 -4.92
C GLN A 218 -25.44 -16.53 -4.05
N THR A 219 -24.12 -16.64 -4.14
CA THR A 219 -23.19 -15.86 -3.32
C THR A 219 -22.22 -15.08 -4.20
N TYR A 220 -21.99 -13.81 -3.86
CA TYR A 220 -21.08 -12.91 -4.59
C TYR A 220 -19.71 -12.86 -3.90
N TRP A 221 -18.72 -13.50 -4.51
CA TRP A 221 -17.33 -13.47 -4.07
C TRP A 221 -16.60 -12.32 -4.75
N LYS A 222 -16.38 -11.22 -4.04
CA LYS A 222 -15.71 -10.02 -4.55
C LYS A 222 -14.24 -10.30 -4.82
N ILE A 223 -13.69 -9.78 -5.91
CA ILE A 223 -12.27 -9.94 -6.26
C ILE A 223 -11.44 -8.90 -5.51
N GLY A 224 -10.40 -9.34 -4.79
CA GLY A 224 -9.48 -8.53 -4.01
C GLY A 224 -8.02 -8.99 -4.12
N GLY A 225 -7.18 -8.60 -3.15
CA GLY A 225 -5.75 -8.87 -3.17
C GLY A 225 -4.96 -7.96 -4.11
N THR A 226 -3.91 -8.49 -4.73
CA THR A 226 -3.08 -7.77 -5.72
C THR A 226 -3.01 -8.57 -7.01
N GLU A 227 -2.44 -8.01 -8.08
CA GLU A 227 -2.24 -8.76 -9.33
C GLU A 227 -1.42 -10.05 -9.14
N GLY A 228 -0.43 -10.03 -8.23
CA GLY A 228 0.43 -11.19 -7.94
C GLY A 228 -0.11 -12.14 -6.85
N ALA A 229 -1.09 -11.68 -6.08
CA ALA A 229 -1.70 -12.45 -5.00
C ALA A 229 -3.19 -12.09 -4.93
N PRO A 230 -4.01 -12.57 -5.89
CA PRO A 230 -5.43 -12.27 -5.91
C PRO A 230 -6.18 -13.05 -4.83
N GLU A 231 -7.29 -12.48 -4.39
CA GLU A 231 -8.15 -13.05 -3.35
C GLU A 231 -9.62 -12.99 -3.78
N LEU A 232 -10.42 -13.94 -3.32
CA LEU A 232 -11.88 -13.88 -3.38
C LEU A 232 -12.40 -13.73 -1.97
N PHE A 233 -13.31 -12.79 -1.73
CA PHE A 233 -13.89 -12.63 -0.40
C PHE A 233 -15.39 -12.34 -0.42
N ALA A 234 -16.08 -12.85 0.58
CA ALA A 234 -17.50 -12.62 0.83
C ALA A 234 -17.67 -12.12 2.27
N GLN A 235 -18.66 -11.24 2.48
CA GLN A 235 -19.02 -10.74 3.81
C GLN A 235 -20.46 -11.16 4.10
N PHE A 236 -20.70 -11.75 5.25
CA PHE A 236 -22.00 -12.21 5.70
C PHE A 236 -22.44 -11.47 6.96
N GLY A 237 -23.74 -11.18 7.07
CA GLY A 237 -24.32 -10.47 8.21
C GLY A 237 -24.24 -8.95 8.09
N ASP A 238 -23.97 -8.28 9.21
CA ASP A 238 -23.93 -6.82 9.31
C ASP A 238 -22.82 -6.22 8.41
N PRO A 239 -23.08 -5.21 7.56
CA PRO A 239 -22.03 -4.55 6.77
C PRO A 239 -20.90 -3.94 7.62
N ASP A 240 -21.18 -3.51 8.86
CA ASP A 240 -20.22 -2.84 9.75
C ASP A 240 -19.49 -3.81 10.69
N ALA A 241 -20.07 -4.99 10.96
CA ALA A 241 -19.55 -5.96 11.93
C ALA A 241 -19.65 -7.44 11.49
N GLY A 242 -19.93 -7.68 10.21
CA GLY A 242 -20.17 -9.01 9.65
C GLY A 242 -18.91 -9.83 9.47
N GLU A 243 -19.12 -11.13 9.27
CA GLU A 243 -18.05 -12.10 9.13
C GLU A 243 -17.50 -12.09 7.70
N VAL A 244 -16.18 -11.95 7.57
CA VAL A 244 -15.51 -11.91 6.26
C VAL A 244 -14.76 -13.21 6.03
N TRP A 245 -15.10 -13.86 4.93
CA TRP A 245 -14.44 -15.06 4.45
C TRP A 245 -13.55 -14.72 3.27
N ILE A 246 -12.29 -15.16 3.33
CA ILE A 246 -11.28 -14.88 2.32
C ILE A 246 -10.76 -16.22 1.78
N LEU A 247 -10.69 -16.32 0.45
CA LEU A 247 -10.10 -17.43 -0.27
C LEU A 247 -8.91 -16.91 -1.07
N VAL A 248 -7.78 -17.60 -0.93
CA VAL A 248 -6.55 -17.35 -1.69
C VAL A 248 -6.42 -18.38 -2.79
N ARG A 249 -5.76 -18.01 -3.88
CA ARG A 249 -5.49 -18.94 -4.98
C ARG A 249 -4.35 -19.90 -4.60
N ASP A 250 -4.55 -21.20 -4.84
CA ASP A 250 -3.49 -22.21 -4.77
C ASP A 250 -2.41 -22.03 -5.86
#